data_AF-A0A5C7Z5Y0-F1
#
_entry.id   AF-A0A5C7Z5Y0-F1
#
_cell.length_a   1.000
_cell.length_b   1.000
_cell.length_c   1.000
_cell.angle_alpha   90.00
_cell.angle_beta   90.00
_cell.angle_gamma   90.00
#
_symmetry.space_group_name_H-M   'P 1'
#
loop_
_entity.id
_entity.type
_entity.pdbx_description
1 polymer ?
#
loop_
_entity_poly.entity_id
_entity_poly.type
_entity_poly.pdbx_seq_one_letter_code
_entity_poly.pdbx_strand_id
1 'polypeptide(L)'
;RAVGFATQVRKRTAEISDECVDAATREQLVNEGYFTRAYYHMQLLLNWKEIIVRDKYITDPAELSKPLSSREDAWNFIIEDLKRATSLPATRDADNVGRATSGSAYAYLGFAYLTRAYEEATNKDSYLASAIEAFNQVKGYELVNNFSTMFSGDNKNSKESIFEIQFSMSSANGATYRTQFHRWIGVSELGGWDEILPSQTLISEFKKEGETATTGRYDSRMYATLFFNCDYYNDGNGRVYGYDYNDWFDNKERVAFRKFMPSTYEGLNQNYSAINVPLMRYANVLLMKAEALNEQGHPEQAIPLINEVRSVHGDMPPMTGTSQEAVRAQIEHERMIEFPLENYRWYDLRRWGKLSSALQAAGRTGFNEDKNSFYPTPLTELNANDALK
;
A
#
# COMPACT_ATOMS: atom_id res chain seq x y z
N ARG A 1 14.92 -8.76 11.56
CA ARG A 1 15.22 -10.09 10.99
C ARG A 1 15.32 -10.06 9.46
N ALA A 2 14.28 -9.69 8.72
CA ALA A 2 14.30 -9.68 7.25
C ALA A 2 15.47 -8.87 6.64
N VAL A 3 15.76 -7.68 7.17
CA VAL A 3 16.96 -6.89 6.83
C VAL A 3 18.27 -7.68 6.97
N GLY A 4 18.40 -8.49 8.03
CA GLY A 4 19.57 -9.31 8.28
C GLY A 4 19.72 -10.41 7.22
N PHE A 5 18.62 -11.10 6.88
CA PHE A 5 18.63 -12.12 5.82
C PHE A 5 18.90 -11.52 4.44
N ALA A 6 18.29 -10.38 4.10
CA ALA A 6 18.55 -9.70 2.83
C ALA A 6 20.03 -9.28 2.69
N THR A 7 20.64 -8.84 3.79
CA THR A 7 22.07 -8.52 3.83
C THR A 7 22.96 -9.77 3.74
N GLN A 8 22.54 -10.87 4.37
CA GLN A 8 23.21 -12.16 4.27
C GLN A 8 23.19 -12.70 2.84
N VAL A 9 22.04 -12.64 2.15
CA VAL A 9 21.92 -13.04 0.73
C VAL A 9 22.92 -12.24 -0.10
N ARG A 10 22.93 -10.90 0.01
CA ARG A 10 23.89 -10.07 -0.74
C ARG A 10 25.35 -10.45 -0.51
N LYS A 11 25.74 -10.75 0.73
CA LYS A 11 27.11 -11.15 1.07
C LYS A 11 27.44 -12.55 0.54
N ARG A 12 26.60 -13.54 0.86
CA ARG A 12 26.86 -14.95 0.58
C ARG A 12 26.67 -15.30 -0.89
N THR A 13 25.73 -14.67 -1.57
CA THR A 13 25.53 -14.86 -3.01
C THR A 13 26.75 -14.38 -3.80
N ALA A 14 27.57 -13.45 -3.30
CA ALA A 14 28.84 -13.11 -3.94
C ALA A 14 29.92 -14.20 -3.79
N GLU A 15 29.78 -15.11 -2.83
CA GLU A 15 30.76 -16.16 -2.50
C GLU A 15 30.50 -17.49 -3.23
N ILE A 16 29.32 -17.66 -3.86
CA ILE A 16 28.95 -18.89 -4.59
C ILE A 16 29.76 -18.99 -5.89
N SER A 17 30.25 -20.18 -6.29
CA SER A 17 30.96 -20.33 -7.57
C SER A 17 30.06 -20.10 -8.79
N ASP A 18 30.64 -19.65 -9.91
CA ASP A 18 29.91 -19.44 -11.17
C ASP A 18 29.37 -20.74 -11.78
N GLU A 19 29.94 -21.89 -11.40
CA GLU A 19 29.43 -23.22 -11.77
C GLU A 19 28.05 -23.52 -11.15
N CYS A 20 27.75 -22.92 -10.00
CA CYS A 20 26.51 -23.13 -9.27
C CYS A 20 25.45 -22.06 -9.57
N VAL A 21 25.88 -20.81 -9.80
CA VAL A 21 25.00 -19.67 -10.07
C VAL A 21 25.68 -18.77 -11.10
N ASP A 22 25.06 -18.64 -12.27
CA ASP A 22 25.58 -17.75 -13.32
C ASP A 22 25.51 -16.27 -12.90
N ALA A 23 26.28 -15.42 -13.60
CA ALA A 23 26.40 -14.00 -13.27
C ALA A 23 25.07 -13.23 -13.32
N ALA A 24 24.15 -13.56 -14.24
CA ALA A 24 22.88 -12.86 -14.37
C ALA A 24 21.93 -13.23 -13.23
N THR A 25 21.84 -14.53 -12.91
CA THR A 25 21.09 -15.01 -11.74
C THR A 25 21.64 -14.42 -10.44
N ARG A 26 22.97 -14.34 -10.30
CA ARG A 26 23.64 -13.74 -9.15
C ARG A 26 23.27 -12.28 -8.98
N GLU A 27 23.33 -11.50 -10.06
CA GLU A 27 22.95 -10.09 -10.07
C GLU A 27 21.49 -9.90 -9.67
N GLN A 28 20.57 -10.71 -10.20
CA GLN A 28 19.16 -10.67 -9.82
C GLN A 28 18.95 -10.93 -8.32
N LEU A 29 19.58 -11.97 -7.77
CA LEU A 29 19.49 -12.29 -6.34
C LEU A 29 20.03 -11.17 -5.45
N VAL A 30 21.13 -10.55 -5.85
CA VAL A 30 21.71 -9.39 -5.13
C VAL A 30 20.77 -8.20 -5.18
N ASN A 31 20.17 -7.91 -6.34
CA ASN A 31 19.23 -6.80 -6.51
C ASN A 31 17.88 -7.05 -5.80
N GLU A 32 17.41 -8.29 -5.72
CA GLU A 32 16.27 -8.68 -4.88
C GLU A 32 16.59 -8.46 -3.39
N GLY A 33 17.82 -8.77 -2.99
CA GLY A 33 18.34 -8.48 -1.65
C GLY A 33 18.37 -6.97 -1.34
N TYR A 34 18.79 -6.15 -2.29
CA TYR A 34 18.73 -4.68 -2.17
C TYR A 34 17.29 -4.18 -2.02
N PHE A 35 16.38 -4.60 -2.89
CA PHE A 35 14.96 -4.23 -2.81
C PHE A 35 14.36 -4.61 -1.46
N THR A 36 14.53 -5.86 -1.04
CA THR A 36 13.96 -6.38 0.22
C THR A 36 14.50 -5.60 1.41
N ARG A 37 15.81 -5.32 1.43
CA ARG A 37 16.44 -4.56 2.51
C ARG A 37 15.92 -3.14 2.56
N ALA A 38 15.78 -2.48 1.42
CA ALA A 38 15.23 -1.13 1.35
C ALA A 38 13.76 -1.09 1.79
N TYR A 39 12.94 -2.01 1.28
CA TYR A 39 11.53 -2.13 1.64
C TYR A 39 11.33 -2.22 3.15
N TYR A 40 12.05 -3.14 3.82
CA TYR A 40 11.90 -3.29 5.26
C TYR A 40 12.46 -2.11 6.08
N HIS A 41 13.56 -1.48 5.65
CA HIS A 41 14.02 -0.25 6.30
C HIS A 41 13.03 0.89 6.10
N MET A 42 12.40 1.00 4.93
CA MET A 42 11.35 1.98 4.67
C MET A 42 10.13 1.73 5.56
N GLN A 43 9.68 0.47 5.72
CA GLN A 43 8.60 0.15 6.66
C GLN A 43 8.97 0.56 8.11
N LEU A 44 10.21 0.33 8.53
CA LEU A 44 10.68 0.80 9.83
C LEU A 44 10.67 2.33 9.91
N LEU A 45 11.21 3.05 8.93
CA LEU A 45 11.29 4.51 8.96
C LEU A 45 9.92 5.20 8.85
N LEU A 46 8.96 4.55 8.20
CA LEU A 46 7.57 4.99 8.16
C LEU A 46 6.86 4.77 9.51
N ASN A 47 7.32 3.87 10.37
CA ASN A 47 6.65 3.56 11.63
C ASN A 47 7.37 4.13 12.86
N TRP A 48 8.68 4.24 12.83
CA TRP A 48 9.53 4.84 13.86
C TRP A 48 10.20 6.11 13.34
N LYS A 49 10.34 7.11 14.21
CA LYS A 49 10.92 8.41 13.84
C LYS A 49 12.37 8.28 13.35
N GLU A 50 13.12 7.46 14.05
CA GLU A 50 14.51 7.10 13.75
C GLU A 50 14.66 5.58 13.85
N ILE A 51 15.61 5.03 13.10
CA ILE A 51 15.84 3.58 13.04
C ILE A 51 17.33 3.29 13.09
N ILE A 52 17.68 2.06 13.42
CA ILE A 52 19.05 1.57 13.22
C ILE A 52 19.18 1.09 11.78
N VAL A 53 19.97 1.77 10.97
CA VAL A 53 20.33 1.29 9.62
C VAL A 53 21.27 0.10 9.76
N ARG A 54 20.88 -1.07 9.23
CA ARG A 54 21.71 -2.28 9.21
C ARG A 54 22.19 -2.56 7.78
N ASP A 55 23.45 -2.23 7.56
CA ASP A 55 24.09 -2.15 6.25
C ASP A 55 25.01 -3.34 5.93
N LYS A 56 25.41 -4.12 6.94
CA LYS A 56 26.27 -5.29 6.81
C LYS A 56 25.73 -6.52 7.54
N TYR A 57 26.17 -7.70 7.08
CA TYR A 57 25.88 -8.96 7.75
C TYR A 57 26.73 -9.03 9.02
N ILE A 58 26.06 -9.07 10.17
CA ILE A 58 26.70 -9.09 11.49
C ILE A 58 27.35 -10.46 11.70
N THR A 59 28.65 -10.44 11.99
CA THR A 59 29.42 -11.66 12.30
C THR A 59 30.05 -11.61 13.69
N ASP A 60 30.07 -10.44 14.32
CA ASP A 60 30.59 -10.24 15.67
C ASP A 60 29.48 -9.69 16.59
N PRO A 61 29.23 -10.29 17.76
CA PRO A 61 28.30 -9.76 18.76
C PRO A 61 28.52 -8.28 19.11
N ALA A 62 29.75 -7.76 19.03
CA ALA A 62 30.05 -6.35 19.28
C ALA A 62 29.36 -5.40 18.28
N GLU A 63 28.96 -5.89 17.11
CA GLU A 63 28.25 -5.12 16.08
C GLU A 63 26.72 -5.09 16.31
N LEU A 64 26.22 -5.81 17.33
CA LEU A 64 24.79 -5.82 17.66
C LEU A 64 24.35 -4.47 18.22
N SER A 65 25.11 -3.87 19.12
CA SER A 65 24.83 -2.52 19.61
C SER A 65 25.18 -1.48 18.54
N LYS A 66 24.21 -0.64 18.16
CA LYS A 66 24.38 0.43 17.16
C LYS A 66 23.41 1.56 17.48
N PRO A 67 23.84 2.85 17.42
CA PRO A 67 22.95 3.97 17.67
C PRO A 67 21.88 4.09 16.59
N LEU A 68 20.82 4.84 16.91
CA LEU A 68 19.86 5.29 15.90
C LEU A 68 20.57 6.12 14.84
N SER A 69 20.15 5.95 13.59
CA SER A 69 20.56 6.78 12.47
C SER A 69 19.61 7.95 12.34
N SER A 70 20.14 9.09 11.90
CA SER A 70 19.29 10.23 11.56
C SER A 70 18.27 9.82 10.49
N ARG A 71 17.13 10.52 10.47
CA ARG A 71 16.09 10.27 9.47
C ARG A 71 16.59 10.47 8.04
N GLU A 72 17.48 11.45 7.84
CA GLU A 72 18.16 11.73 6.58
C GLU A 72 19.07 10.57 6.14
N ASP A 73 19.93 10.06 7.03
CA ASP A 73 20.82 8.94 6.73
C ASP A 73 20.05 7.66 6.40
N ALA A 74 18.94 7.42 7.11
CA ALA A 74 18.05 6.30 6.83
C ALA A 74 17.44 6.42 5.43
N TRP A 75 16.96 7.60 5.03
CA TRP A 75 16.47 7.83 3.67
C TRP A 75 17.55 7.67 2.62
N ASN A 76 18.74 8.23 2.83
CA ASN A 76 19.89 8.09 1.94
C ASN A 76 20.16 6.60 1.67
N PHE A 77 20.24 5.80 2.72
CA PHE A 77 20.46 4.36 2.61
C PHE A 77 19.34 3.62 1.86
N ILE A 78 18.08 3.90 2.19
CA ILE A 78 16.91 3.29 1.53
C ILE A 78 16.90 3.61 0.03
N ILE A 79 17.09 4.88 -0.33
CA ILE A 79 17.08 5.37 -1.70
C ILE A 79 18.21 4.74 -2.52
N GLU A 80 19.42 4.63 -1.95
CA GLU A 80 20.53 3.97 -2.64
C GLU A 80 20.25 2.49 -2.94
N ASP A 81 19.68 1.75 -1.99
CA ASP A 81 19.34 0.35 -2.21
C ASP A 81 18.21 0.20 -3.24
N LEU A 82 17.19 1.07 -3.21
CA LEU A 82 16.14 1.09 -4.23
C LEU A 82 16.69 1.41 -5.63
N LYS A 83 17.64 2.36 -5.73
CA LYS A 83 18.33 2.67 -6.98
C LYS A 83 19.12 1.47 -7.53
N ARG A 84 19.78 0.69 -6.67
CA ARG A 84 20.45 -0.55 -7.12
C ARG A 84 19.42 -1.57 -7.62
N ALA A 85 18.32 -1.70 -6.90
CA ALA A 85 17.23 -2.62 -7.25
C ALA A 85 16.48 -2.27 -8.55
N THR A 86 16.63 -1.08 -9.14
CA THR A 86 16.01 -0.78 -10.45
C THR A 86 16.59 -1.61 -11.59
N SER A 87 17.74 -2.27 -11.38
CA SER A 87 18.35 -3.21 -12.33
C SER A 87 17.69 -4.59 -12.33
N LEU A 88 16.61 -4.79 -11.56
CA LEU A 88 15.80 -6.00 -11.61
C LEU A 88 15.11 -6.19 -12.98
N PRO A 89 14.75 -7.41 -13.36
CA PRO A 89 13.92 -7.65 -14.54
C PRO A 89 12.59 -6.90 -14.47
N ALA A 90 12.11 -6.40 -15.61
CA ALA A 90 10.81 -5.74 -15.70
C ALA A 90 9.63 -6.70 -15.54
N THR A 91 9.82 -7.97 -15.90
CA THR A 91 8.81 -9.02 -15.83
C THR A 91 9.39 -10.27 -15.17
N ARG A 92 8.51 -11.13 -14.64
CA ARG A 92 8.86 -12.45 -14.11
C ARG A 92 8.10 -13.52 -14.88
N ASP A 93 8.70 -14.69 -15.02
CA ASP A 93 8.01 -15.88 -15.54
C ASP A 93 7.02 -16.44 -14.51
N ALA A 94 6.29 -17.48 -14.93
CA ALA A 94 5.24 -18.11 -14.11
C ALA A 94 5.75 -18.73 -12.80
N ASP A 95 7.01 -19.16 -12.76
CA ASP A 95 7.61 -19.80 -11.57
C ASP A 95 8.14 -18.77 -10.56
N ASN A 96 8.28 -17.51 -10.99
CA ASN A 96 8.85 -16.42 -10.20
C ASN A 96 7.85 -15.28 -9.95
N VAL A 97 6.55 -15.55 -10.11
CA VAL A 97 5.47 -14.60 -9.80
C VAL A 97 5.56 -14.16 -8.33
N GLY A 98 5.34 -12.87 -8.10
CA GLY A 98 5.44 -12.24 -6.78
C GLY A 98 6.84 -11.77 -6.39
N ARG A 99 7.90 -12.12 -7.15
CA ARG A 99 9.22 -11.49 -6.97
C ARG A 99 9.19 -10.03 -7.41
N ALA A 100 9.96 -9.20 -6.72
CA ALA A 100 10.11 -7.79 -7.06
C ALA A 100 10.63 -7.61 -8.50
N THR A 101 10.15 -6.59 -9.19
CA THR A 101 10.58 -6.19 -10.54
C THR A 101 11.26 -4.83 -10.48
N SER A 102 11.83 -4.36 -11.60
CA SER A 102 12.25 -2.96 -11.71
C SER A 102 11.08 -1.99 -11.49
N GLY A 103 9.87 -2.34 -11.94
CA GLY A 103 8.65 -1.59 -11.66
C GLY A 103 8.36 -1.46 -10.16
N SER A 104 8.53 -2.55 -9.40
CA SER A 104 8.44 -2.51 -7.93
C SER A 104 9.49 -1.58 -7.33
N ALA A 105 10.75 -1.66 -7.76
CA ALA A 105 11.83 -0.81 -7.25
C ALA A 105 11.58 0.67 -7.54
N TYR A 106 11.18 1.02 -8.78
CA TYR A 106 10.86 2.39 -9.16
C TYR A 106 9.65 2.96 -8.41
N ALA A 107 8.60 2.15 -8.19
CA ALA A 107 7.42 2.59 -7.45
C ALA A 107 7.77 2.95 -5.99
N TYR A 108 8.56 2.11 -5.30
CA TYR A 108 9.01 2.42 -3.93
C TYR A 108 10.07 3.54 -3.91
N LEU A 109 10.90 3.68 -4.94
CA LEU A 109 11.85 4.79 -5.06
C LEU A 109 11.12 6.13 -5.16
N GLY A 110 10.09 6.20 -6.01
CA GLY A 110 9.24 7.38 -6.12
C GLY A 110 8.50 7.68 -4.81
N PHE A 111 7.99 6.66 -4.12
CA PHE A 111 7.33 6.83 -2.82
C PHE A 111 8.31 7.34 -1.74
N ALA A 112 9.55 6.83 -1.72
CA ALA A 112 10.59 7.31 -0.80
C ALA A 112 10.93 8.78 -1.06
N TYR A 113 11.15 9.17 -2.32
CA TYR A 113 11.40 10.55 -2.69
C TYR A 113 10.22 11.48 -2.37
N LEU A 114 9.00 11.09 -2.72
CA LEU A 114 7.80 11.85 -2.40
C LEU A 114 7.66 12.03 -0.89
N THR A 115 7.96 11.00 -0.10
CA THR A 115 7.92 11.09 1.36
C THR A 115 8.94 12.08 1.89
N ARG A 116 10.18 11.93 1.45
CA ARG A 116 11.30 12.78 1.85
C ARG A 116 11.10 14.25 1.48
N ALA A 117 10.45 14.53 0.35
CA ALA A 117 10.15 15.89 -0.10
C ALA A 117 9.34 16.72 0.92
N TYR A 118 8.44 16.06 1.67
CA TYR A 118 7.64 16.72 2.69
C TYR A 118 8.35 16.80 4.05
N GLU A 119 9.34 15.94 4.28
CA GLU A 119 10.14 15.93 5.52
C GLU A 119 11.33 16.92 5.43
N GLU A 120 11.86 17.18 4.24
CA GLU A 120 13.02 18.04 3.99
C GLU A 120 12.66 19.23 3.10
N ALA A 121 12.04 20.25 3.69
CA ALA A 121 11.53 21.42 2.97
C ALA A 121 12.57 22.14 2.07
N THR A 122 13.84 22.20 2.50
CA THR A 122 14.93 22.83 1.73
C THR A 122 15.18 22.17 0.38
N ASN A 123 14.97 20.85 0.27
CA ASN A 123 15.24 20.06 -0.92
C ASN A 123 13.94 19.54 -1.58
N LYS A 124 12.78 20.08 -1.17
CA LYS A 124 11.45 19.59 -1.58
C LYS A 124 11.33 19.46 -3.09
N ASP A 125 11.61 20.51 -3.85
CA ASP A 125 11.44 20.51 -5.30
C ASP A 125 12.31 19.46 -6.01
N SER A 126 13.55 19.28 -5.55
CA SER A 126 14.48 18.27 -6.09
C SER A 126 13.99 16.85 -5.83
N TYR A 127 13.45 16.58 -4.63
CA TYR A 127 12.91 15.27 -4.31
C TYR A 127 11.59 15.01 -5.04
N LEU A 128 10.72 16.02 -5.21
CA LEU A 128 9.52 15.89 -6.05
C LEU A 128 9.90 15.55 -7.50
N ALA A 129 10.94 16.18 -8.05
CA ALA A 129 11.42 15.89 -9.41
C ALA A 129 11.92 14.45 -9.52
N SER A 130 12.70 14.01 -8.54
CA SER A 130 13.21 12.64 -8.45
C SER A 130 12.07 11.62 -8.29
N ALA A 131 11.01 11.97 -7.57
CA ALA A 131 9.82 11.12 -7.44
C ALA A 131 9.12 10.94 -8.79
N ILE A 132 8.90 12.02 -9.53
CA ILE A 132 8.28 12.00 -10.86
C ILE A 132 9.14 11.18 -11.83
N GLU A 133 10.46 11.38 -11.83
CA GLU A 133 11.39 10.59 -12.65
C GLU A 133 11.29 9.09 -12.36
N ALA A 134 11.28 8.70 -11.08
CA ALA A 134 11.12 7.31 -10.69
C ALA A 134 9.76 6.75 -11.13
N PHE A 135 8.66 7.48 -10.89
CA PHE A 135 7.32 7.05 -11.31
C PHE A 135 7.17 6.93 -12.83
N ASN A 136 7.89 7.75 -13.62
CA ASN A 136 7.91 7.64 -15.08
C ASN A 136 8.55 6.32 -15.59
N GLN A 137 9.33 5.63 -14.76
CA GLN A 137 9.91 4.33 -15.12
C GLN A 137 9.03 3.14 -14.72
N VAL A 138 7.92 3.36 -14.02
CA VAL A 138 6.92 2.33 -13.74
C VAL A 138 6.07 2.12 -15.00
N LYS A 139 6.50 1.18 -15.85
CA LYS A 139 5.93 0.91 -17.18
C LYS A 139 5.39 -0.52 -17.26
N GLY A 140 4.42 -0.74 -18.14
CA GLY A 140 3.85 -2.07 -18.40
C GLY A 140 2.69 -2.47 -17.48
N TYR A 141 2.15 -1.51 -16.72
CA TYR A 141 0.99 -1.68 -15.85
C TYR A 141 -0.23 -0.92 -16.41
N GLU A 142 -1.43 -1.40 -16.11
CA GLU A 142 -2.70 -0.76 -16.47
C GLU A 142 -3.71 -0.92 -15.32
N LEU A 143 -4.62 0.04 -15.16
CA LEU A 143 -5.70 -0.05 -14.19
C LEU A 143 -6.69 -1.18 -14.56
N VAL A 144 -7.16 -1.92 -13.56
CA VAL A 144 -8.16 -2.97 -13.75
C VAL A 144 -9.55 -2.41 -13.59
N ASN A 145 -10.32 -2.40 -14.68
CA ASN A 145 -11.68 -1.87 -14.69
C ASN A 145 -12.60 -2.52 -13.64
N ASN A 146 -12.50 -3.85 -13.45
CA ASN A 146 -13.24 -4.51 -12.37
C ASN A 146 -12.45 -4.46 -11.06
N PHE A 147 -12.48 -3.30 -10.41
CA PHE A 147 -11.75 -2.99 -9.17
C PHE A 147 -11.88 -4.08 -8.10
N SER A 148 -13.08 -4.65 -7.92
CA SER A 148 -13.34 -5.66 -6.88
C SER A 148 -12.50 -6.94 -7.02
N THR A 149 -12.18 -7.33 -8.26
CA THR A 149 -11.48 -8.60 -8.56
C THR A 149 -10.03 -8.63 -8.07
N MET A 150 -9.42 -7.45 -7.88
CA MET A 150 -8.08 -7.34 -7.31
C MET A 150 -8.02 -7.77 -5.84
N PHE A 151 -9.16 -7.69 -5.14
CA PHE A 151 -9.23 -7.90 -3.70
C PHE A 151 -10.05 -9.13 -3.31
N SER A 152 -10.70 -9.81 -4.25
CA SER A 152 -11.46 -11.05 -3.98
C SER A 152 -10.63 -12.33 -4.15
N GLY A 153 -9.42 -12.21 -4.72
CA GLY A 153 -8.57 -13.35 -5.08
C GLY A 153 -8.81 -13.88 -6.50
N ASP A 154 -9.72 -13.27 -7.27
CA ASP A 154 -10.10 -13.71 -8.62
C ASP A 154 -9.14 -13.21 -9.71
N ASN A 155 -8.43 -12.10 -9.46
CA ASN A 155 -7.51 -11.48 -10.41
C ASN A 155 -6.16 -11.16 -9.74
N LYS A 156 -5.49 -12.20 -9.23
CA LYS A 156 -4.17 -12.09 -8.61
C LYS A 156 -3.11 -11.72 -9.62
N ASN A 157 -2.11 -10.93 -9.20
CA ASN A 157 -1.01 -10.49 -10.07
C ASN A 157 -1.55 -9.89 -11.38
N SER A 158 -2.64 -9.12 -11.26
CA SER A 158 -3.24 -8.42 -12.39
C SER A 158 -2.24 -7.44 -12.99
N LYS A 159 -2.56 -6.87 -14.15
CA LYS A 159 -1.71 -5.84 -14.75
C LYS A 159 -1.66 -4.54 -13.95
N GLU A 160 -2.49 -4.36 -12.91
CA GLU A 160 -2.36 -3.23 -11.98
C GLU A 160 -1.41 -3.54 -10.82
N SER A 161 -1.11 -4.82 -10.60
CA SER A 161 -0.27 -5.30 -9.51
C SER A 161 1.20 -4.99 -9.74
N ILE A 162 1.78 -4.13 -8.90
CA ILE A 162 3.21 -3.84 -8.94
C ILE A 162 3.98 -4.74 -7.97
N PHE A 163 3.40 -4.98 -6.79
CA PHE A 163 3.98 -5.89 -5.80
C PHE A 163 2.89 -6.42 -4.87
N GLU A 164 2.79 -7.74 -4.76
CA GLU A 164 1.75 -8.46 -3.99
C GLU A 164 2.38 -9.54 -3.11
N ILE A 165 1.87 -9.67 -1.89
CA ILE A 165 2.11 -10.87 -1.08
C ILE A 165 1.25 -12.01 -1.63
N GLN A 166 1.91 -13.10 -1.99
CA GLN A 166 1.30 -14.27 -2.58
C GLN A 166 0.70 -15.18 -1.51
N PHE A 167 -0.60 -15.47 -1.64
CA PHE A 167 -1.29 -16.47 -0.84
C PHE A 167 -1.80 -17.63 -1.70
N SER A 168 -1.79 -18.83 -1.15
CA SER A 168 -2.23 -20.07 -1.82
C SER A 168 -2.92 -21.00 -0.83
N MET A 169 -3.99 -21.66 -1.32
CA MET A 169 -4.61 -22.78 -0.59
C MET A 169 -3.78 -24.06 -0.70
N SER A 170 -2.85 -24.13 -1.66
CA SER A 170 -1.96 -25.27 -1.83
C SER A 170 -0.87 -25.25 -0.76
N SER A 171 -0.67 -26.42 -0.15
CA SER A 171 0.46 -26.72 0.74
C SER A 171 1.43 -27.73 0.11
N ALA A 172 1.40 -27.89 -1.22
CA ALA A 172 2.16 -28.92 -1.93
C ALA A 172 3.68 -28.80 -1.74
N ASN A 173 4.18 -27.58 -1.47
CA ASN A 173 5.60 -27.34 -1.19
C ASN A 173 5.97 -27.48 0.31
N GLY A 174 5.06 -28.00 1.14
CA GLY A 174 5.28 -28.22 2.57
C GLY A 174 5.09 -26.99 3.46
N ALA A 175 4.66 -25.85 2.91
CA ALA A 175 4.38 -24.64 3.67
C ALA A 175 2.91 -24.20 3.53
N THR A 176 2.45 -23.38 4.47
CA THR A 176 1.08 -22.85 4.50
C THR A 176 1.12 -21.35 4.23
N TYR A 177 0.54 -20.92 3.10
CA TYR A 177 0.46 -19.51 2.70
C TYR A 177 -0.99 -19.07 2.54
N ARG A 178 -1.88 -19.51 3.43
CA ARG A 178 -3.29 -19.08 3.47
C ARG A 178 -3.51 -18.12 4.62
N THR A 179 -4.55 -17.30 4.55
CA THR A 179 -4.84 -16.25 5.54
C THR A 179 -6.26 -16.35 6.05
N GLN A 180 -6.54 -15.75 7.22
CA GLN A 180 -7.88 -15.55 7.75
C GLN A 180 -8.32 -14.08 7.64
N PHE A 181 -7.70 -13.32 6.73
CA PHE A 181 -7.92 -11.88 6.63
C PHE A 181 -9.38 -11.51 6.40
N HIS A 182 -10.12 -12.32 5.63
CA HIS A 182 -11.56 -12.14 5.44
C HIS A 182 -12.37 -12.34 6.73
N ARG A 183 -11.90 -13.17 7.68
CA ARG A 183 -12.55 -13.31 8.98
C ARG A 183 -12.30 -12.09 9.85
N TRP A 184 -11.08 -11.54 9.85
CA TRP A 184 -10.76 -10.30 10.57
C TRP A 184 -11.58 -9.10 10.08
N ILE A 185 -11.74 -8.97 8.75
CA ILE A 185 -12.44 -7.84 8.12
C ILE A 185 -13.96 -8.02 8.13
N GLY A 186 -14.43 -9.26 7.99
CA GLY A 186 -15.84 -9.57 7.91
C GLY A 186 -16.59 -9.21 9.18
N VAL A 187 -17.85 -8.84 9.01
CA VAL A 187 -18.79 -8.67 10.11
C VAL A 187 -19.41 -9.99 10.55
N SER A 188 -19.88 -10.07 11.79
CA SER A 188 -20.49 -11.29 12.34
C SER A 188 -21.66 -11.85 11.52
N GLU A 189 -22.48 -11.02 10.89
CA GLU A 189 -23.55 -11.49 9.98
C GLU A 189 -22.98 -12.28 8.80
N LEU A 190 -21.77 -11.93 8.34
CA LEU A 190 -21.04 -12.62 7.27
C LEU A 190 -20.01 -13.61 7.83
N GLY A 191 -20.10 -13.99 9.11
CA GLY A 191 -19.23 -14.94 9.77
C GLY A 191 -17.81 -14.44 10.07
N GLY A 192 -17.57 -13.13 10.03
CA GLY A 192 -16.31 -12.55 10.47
C GLY A 192 -16.27 -12.22 11.97
N TRP A 193 -15.21 -11.53 12.39
CA TRP A 193 -14.84 -11.29 13.79
C TRP A 193 -15.03 -9.84 14.23
N ASP A 194 -15.50 -8.96 13.36
CA ASP A 194 -15.79 -7.57 13.71
C ASP A 194 -14.59 -6.76 14.25
N GLU A 195 -13.36 -7.13 13.86
CA GLU A 195 -12.13 -6.50 14.35
C GLU A 195 -11.88 -5.12 13.73
N ILE A 196 -12.41 -4.87 12.52
CA ILE A 196 -12.30 -3.59 11.83
C ILE A 196 -13.61 -3.26 11.09
N LEU A 197 -14.09 -2.02 11.27
CA LEU A 197 -15.33 -1.55 10.68
C LEU A 197 -15.13 -0.24 9.90
N PRO A 198 -15.90 -0.01 8.81
CA PRO A 198 -15.89 1.25 8.09
C PRO A 198 -16.27 2.42 9.00
N SER A 199 -15.47 3.49 8.98
CA SER A 199 -15.79 4.70 9.75
C SER A 199 -16.82 5.57 9.03
N GLN A 200 -17.59 6.36 9.79
CA GLN A 200 -18.50 7.33 9.20
C GLN A 200 -17.77 8.34 8.31
N THR A 201 -16.53 8.70 8.64
CA THR A 201 -15.70 9.58 7.80
C THR A 201 -15.47 8.96 6.41
N LEU A 202 -15.16 7.68 6.32
CA LEU A 202 -14.97 7.00 5.03
C LEU A 202 -16.28 6.96 4.23
N ILE A 203 -17.39 6.60 4.88
CA ILE A 203 -18.70 6.54 4.24
C ILE A 203 -19.10 7.93 3.70
N SER A 204 -18.92 8.97 4.50
CA SER A 204 -19.20 10.35 4.09
C SER A 204 -18.30 10.82 2.95
N GLU A 205 -17.03 10.40 2.92
CA GLU A 205 -16.12 10.76 1.83
C GLU A 205 -16.55 10.10 0.51
N PHE A 206 -16.96 8.82 0.50
CA PHE A 206 -17.51 8.19 -0.70
C PHE A 206 -18.78 8.89 -1.23
N LYS A 207 -19.63 9.40 -0.33
CA LYS A 207 -20.88 10.07 -0.71
C LYS A 207 -20.71 11.54 -1.10
N LYS A 208 -19.52 12.11 -0.91
CA LYS A 208 -19.26 13.55 -1.00
C LYS A 208 -19.54 14.16 -2.37
N GLU A 209 -19.26 13.42 -3.45
CA GLU A 209 -19.48 13.85 -4.83
C GLU A 209 -20.88 13.48 -5.37
N GLY A 210 -21.73 12.88 -4.52
CA GLY A 210 -23.09 12.49 -4.89
C GLY A 210 -23.16 11.30 -5.86
N GLU A 211 -24.37 11.03 -6.36
CA GLU A 211 -24.64 9.96 -7.32
C GLU A 211 -24.36 10.45 -8.75
N THR A 212 -23.08 10.73 -9.04
CA THR A 212 -22.63 11.30 -10.31
C THR A 212 -21.87 10.30 -11.19
N ALA A 213 -21.69 9.05 -10.73
CA ALA A 213 -21.08 8.00 -11.54
C ALA A 213 -21.95 7.71 -12.78
N THR A 214 -21.32 7.23 -13.86
CA THR A 214 -22.02 6.87 -15.10
C THR A 214 -23.03 5.73 -14.92
N THR A 215 -22.95 4.99 -13.81
CA THR A 215 -23.91 3.99 -13.36
C THR A 215 -25.21 4.59 -12.80
N GLY A 216 -25.28 5.92 -12.63
CA GLY A 216 -26.40 6.62 -11.99
C GLY A 216 -26.42 6.47 -10.46
N ARG A 217 -25.28 6.10 -9.87
CA ARG A 217 -25.12 5.81 -8.43
C ARG A 217 -23.91 6.57 -7.86
N TYR A 218 -23.60 6.36 -6.59
CA TYR A 218 -22.33 6.80 -6.00
C TYR A 218 -21.14 6.15 -6.72
N ASP A 219 -19.94 6.65 -6.45
CA ASP A 219 -18.68 6.08 -6.94
C ASP A 219 -18.66 4.54 -6.84
N SER A 220 -18.37 3.86 -7.95
CA SER A 220 -18.37 2.40 -8.04
C SER A 220 -17.42 1.72 -7.03
N ARG A 221 -16.35 2.41 -6.60
CA ARG A 221 -15.44 1.93 -5.55
C ARG A 221 -16.14 1.80 -4.21
N MET A 222 -17.18 2.60 -3.93
CA MET A 222 -17.97 2.47 -2.71
C MET A 222 -18.63 1.09 -2.65
N TYR A 223 -19.26 0.67 -3.74
CA TYR A 223 -19.93 -0.63 -3.84
C TYR A 223 -18.93 -1.80 -3.90
N ALA A 224 -17.73 -1.60 -4.43
CA ALA A 224 -16.67 -2.61 -4.36
C ALA A 224 -16.00 -2.67 -2.97
N THR A 225 -16.06 -1.58 -2.19
CA THR A 225 -15.40 -1.48 -0.88
C THR A 225 -16.33 -1.84 0.28
N LEU A 226 -17.62 -1.55 0.15
CA LEU A 226 -18.59 -1.61 1.24
C LEU A 226 -19.84 -2.41 0.86
N PHE A 227 -20.37 -3.15 1.83
CA PHE A 227 -21.78 -3.51 1.91
C PHE A 227 -22.48 -2.53 2.84
N PHE A 228 -23.62 -2.01 2.42
CA PHE A 228 -24.44 -1.05 3.18
C PHE A 228 -25.87 -1.12 2.69
N ASN A 229 -26.83 -0.69 3.52
CA ASN A 229 -28.22 -0.67 3.10
C ASN A 229 -28.43 0.34 1.96
N CYS A 230 -28.80 -0.15 0.79
CA CYS A 230 -29.19 0.65 -0.37
C CYS A 230 -30.06 -0.18 -1.32
N ASP A 231 -30.74 0.49 -2.23
CA ASP A 231 -31.55 -0.13 -3.27
C ASP A 231 -30.73 -1.13 -4.11
N TYR A 232 -29.49 -0.80 -4.49
CA TYR A 232 -28.62 -1.66 -5.31
C TYR A 232 -28.47 -3.06 -4.72
N TYR A 233 -28.33 -3.21 -3.41
CA TYR A 233 -28.20 -4.53 -2.76
C TYR A 233 -29.53 -5.20 -2.38
N ASN A 234 -30.66 -4.57 -2.72
CA ASN A 234 -32.01 -5.03 -2.39
C ASN A 234 -32.97 -5.08 -3.60
N ASP A 235 -32.56 -4.62 -4.78
CA ASP A 235 -33.39 -4.48 -5.99
C ASP A 235 -33.13 -5.56 -7.05
N GLY A 236 -32.16 -6.45 -6.83
CA GLY A 236 -31.76 -7.49 -7.77
C GLY A 236 -30.58 -7.15 -8.69
N ASN A 237 -30.13 -5.89 -8.75
CA ASN A 237 -28.95 -5.49 -9.54
C ASN A 237 -27.65 -5.88 -8.84
N GLY A 238 -27.58 -5.64 -7.53
CA GLY A 238 -26.52 -6.07 -6.62
C GLY A 238 -27.05 -7.07 -5.60
N ARG A 239 -26.16 -7.92 -5.08
CA ARG A 239 -26.49 -8.90 -4.03
C ARG A 239 -25.32 -9.04 -3.05
N VAL A 240 -25.65 -9.37 -1.81
CA VAL A 240 -24.69 -9.80 -0.80
C VAL A 240 -24.66 -11.34 -0.85
N TYR A 241 -23.66 -11.90 -1.49
CA TYR A 241 -23.50 -13.37 -1.63
C TYR A 241 -24.76 -14.11 -2.12
N GLY A 242 -25.50 -13.51 -3.07
CA GLY A 242 -26.71 -14.10 -3.66
C GLY A 242 -28.03 -13.73 -2.97
N TYR A 243 -27.99 -13.02 -1.85
CA TYR A 243 -29.17 -12.59 -1.10
C TYR A 243 -29.28 -11.06 -1.05
N ASP A 244 -30.46 -10.56 -0.68
CA ASP A 244 -30.63 -9.14 -0.41
C ASP A 244 -29.84 -8.73 0.84
N TYR A 245 -29.37 -7.49 0.89
CA TYR A 245 -28.71 -6.97 2.08
C TYR A 245 -29.63 -7.10 3.31
N ASN A 246 -30.91 -6.78 3.17
CA ASN A 246 -31.86 -6.84 4.29
C ASN A 246 -32.06 -8.25 4.85
N ASP A 247 -31.89 -9.29 4.04
CA ASP A 247 -31.96 -10.69 4.50
C ASP A 247 -30.76 -11.07 5.36
N TRP A 248 -29.57 -10.59 5.01
CA TRP A 248 -28.34 -10.82 5.78
C TRP A 248 -28.32 -10.04 7.09
N PHE A 249 -28.78 -8.80 7.05
CA PHE A 249 -28.59 -7.83 8.12
C PHE A 249 -29.85 -7.58 8.95
N ASP A 250 -30.94 -8.32 8.71
CA ASP A 250 -32.21 -8.19 9.44
C ASP A 250 -32.73 -6.74 9.45
N ASN A 251 -32.70 -6.10 8.28
CA ASN A 251 -33.05 -4.69 8.06
C ASN A 251 -32.24 -3.67 8.89
N LYS A 252 -31.09 -4.05 9.46
CA LYS A 252 -30.24 -3.13 10.24
C LYS A 252 -29.38 -2.26 9.32
N GLU A 253 -29.27 -0.99 9.69
CA GLU A 253 -28.38 0.01 9.08
C GLU A 253 -26.92 -0.23 9.51
N ARG A 254 -26.33 -1.33 9.04
CA ARG A 254 -24.93 -1.70 9.25
C ARG A 254 -24.12 -1.40 7.99
N VAL A 255 -22.86 -1.01 8.17
CA VAL A 255 -21.91 -0.89 7.06
C VAL A 255 -20.78 -1.87 7.33
N ALA A 256 -20.48 -2.70 6.34
CA ALA A 256 -19.46 -3.74 6.41
C ALA A 256 -18.47 -3.56 5.27
N PHE A 257 -17.20 -3.93 5.48
CA PHE A 257 -16.25 -4.01 4.40
C PHE A 257 -16.58 -5.18 3.47
N ARG A 258 -16.52 -4.93 2.16
CA ARG A 258 -16.57 -5.91 1.07
C ARG A 258 -15.18 -6.18 0.49
N LYS A 259 -14.31 -5.17 0.45
CA LYS A 259 -12.93 -5.31 -0.03
C LYS A 259 -12.19 -6.34 0.82
N PHE A 260 -11.38 -7.21 0.17
CA PHE A 260 -10.71 -8.35 0.80
C PHE A 260 -11.63 -9.47 1.32
N MET A 261 -12.93 -9.41 1.02
CA MET A 261 -13.83 -10.52 1.23
C MET A 261 -13.87 -11.43 -0.03
N PRO A 262 -14.09 -12.75 0.14
CA PRO A 262 -14.27 -13.66 -0.99
C PRO A 262 -15.39 -13.22 -1.93
N SER A 263 -15.32 -13.56 -3.21
CA SER A 263 -16.38 -13.23 -4.19
C SER A 263 -17.60 -14.15 -4.09
N THR A 264 -17.48 -15.32 -3.46
CA THR A 264 -18.51 -16.37 -3.42
C THR A 264 -18.95 -16.71 -2.00
N TYR A 265 -20.20 -17.17 -1.87
CA TYR A 265 -20.75 -17.67 -0.61
C TYR A 265 -19.96 -18.89 -0.08
N GLU A 266 -19.50 -19.76 -0.99
CA GLU A 266 -18.63 -20.88 -0.63
C GLU A 266 -17.31 -20.38 -0.02
N GLY A 267 -16.66 -19.41 -0.66
CA GLY A 267 -15.42 -18.81 -0.17
C GLY A 267 -15.60 -18.12 1.19
N LEU A 268 -16.72 -17.45 1.40
CA LEU A 268 -17.08 -16.84 2.69
C LEU A 268 -17.10 -17.88 3.82
N ASN A 269 -17.63 -19.07 3.54
CA ASN A 269 -17.76 -20.15 4.52
C ASN A 269 -16.44 -20.88 4.82
N GLN A 270 -15.35 -20.61 4.09
CA GLN A 270 -14.04 -21.20 4.38
C GLN A 270 -13.37 -20.57 5.60
N ASN A 271 -12.63 -21.39 6.37
CA ASN A 271 -11.85 -20.89 7.51
C ASN A 271 -10.66 -20.04 7.08
N TYR A 272 -10.16 -20.26 5.87
CA TYR A 272 -9.02 -19.58 5.29
C TYR A 272 -9.32 -19.19 3.84
N SER A 273 -8.68 -18.13 3.39
CA SER A 273 -8.67 -17.69 2.00
C SER A 273 -7.24 -17.58 1.50
N ALA A 274 -7.11 -17.49 0.19
CA ALA A 274 -5.83 -17.28 -0.48
C ALA A 274 -5.85 -15.96 -1.25
N ILE A 275 -6.42 -14.90 -0.69
CA ILE A 275 -6.48 -13.59 -1.33
C ILE A 275 -5.08 -12.95 -1.24
N ASN A 276 -4.52 -12.53 -2.38
CA ASN A 276 -3.27 -11.78 -2.38
C ASN A 276 -3.46 -10.40 -1.76
N VAL A 277 -2.44 -9.91 -1.07
CA VAL A 277 -2.46 -8.55 -0.51
C VAL A 277 -1.56 -7.66 -1.35
N PRO A 278 -2.10 -6.68 -2.09
CA PRO A 278 -1.28 -5.73 -2.82
C PRO A 278 -0.57 -4.80 -1.85
N LEU A 279 0.74 -4.68 -2.01
CA LEU A 279 1.61 -3.76 -1.27
C LEU A 279 1.92 -2.49 -2.07
N MET A 280 1.78 -2.57 -3.39
CA MET A 280 1.85 -1.45 -4.34
C MET A 280 1.01 -1.81 -5.57
N ARG A 281 0.13 -0.89 -5.99
CA ARG A 281 -0.66 -0.97 -7.22
C ARG A 281 -0.41 0.26 -8.09
N TYR A 282 -0.69 0.14 -9.38
CA TYR A 282 -0.50 1.22 -10.33
C TYR A 282 -1.32 2.47 -10.00
N ALA A 283 -2.56 2.34 -9.49
CA ALA A 283 -3.34 3.48 -9.03
C ALA A 283 -2.61 4.33 -7.96
N ASN A 284 -1.83 3.70 -7.07
CA ASN A 284 -1.05 4.43 -6.07
C ASN A 284 0.11 5.22 -6.72
N VAL A 285 0.77 4.62 -7.72
CA VAL A 285 1.80 5.32 -8.51
C VAL A 285 1.20 6.51 -9.25
N LEU A 286 0.04 6.35 -9.89
CA LEU A 286 -0.66 7.44 -10.58
C LEU A 286 -0.99 8.60 -9.64
N LEU A 287 -1.60 8.31 -8.48
CA LEU A 287 -2.01 9.33 -7.52
C LEU A 287 -0.82 9.99 -6.80
N MET A 288 0.24 9.24 -6.48
CA MET A 288 1.48 9.81 -5.95
C MET A 288 2.21 10.69 -6.98
N LYS A 289 2.20 10.29 -8.26
CA LYS A 289 2.76 11.09 -9.34
C LYS A 289 1.94 12.37 -9.58
N ALA A 290 0.62 12.28 -9.57
CA ALA A 290 -0.28 13.44 -9.64
C ALA A 290 -0.01 14.42 -8.50
N GLU A 291 0.20 13.90 -7.29
CA GLU A 291 0.60 14.69 -6.13
C GLU A 291 1.92 15.42 -6.36
N ALA A 292 2.97 14.71 -6.78
CA ALA A 292 4.26 15.33 -7.02
C ALA A 292 4.20 16.41 -8.11
N LEU A 293 3.48 16.16 -9.21
CA LEU A 293 3.27 17.12 -10.30
C LEU A 293 2.52 18.37 -9.81
N ASN A 294 1.44 18.16 -9.06
CA ASN A 294 0.65 19.27 -8.54
C ASN A 294 1.50 20.15 -7.60
N GLU A 295 2.26 19.55 -6.69
CA GLU A 295 3.16 20.27 -5.79
C GLU A 295 4.27 21.04 -6.52
N GLN A 296 4.70 20.58 -7.69
CA GLN A 296 5.63 21.30 -8.57
C GLN A 296 4.98 22.40 -9.41
N GLY A 297 3.69 22.68 -9.20
CA GLY A 297 2.98 23.71 -9.95
C GLY A 297 2.55 23.27 -11.35
N HIS A 298 2.40 21.94 -11.55
CA HIS A 298 1.90 21.34 -12.79
C HIS A 298 0.54 20.63 -12.62
N PRO A 299 -0.51 21.32 -12.15
CA PRO A 299 -1.85 20.73 -12.01
C PRO A 299 -2.38 20.18 -13.34
N GLU A 300 -2.02 20.78 -14.47
CA GLU A 300 -2.42 20.35 -15.82
C GLU A 300 -1.92 18.94 -16.17
N GLN A 301 -0.80 18.52 -15.57
CA GLN A 301 -0.24 17.17 -15.75
C GLN A 301 -0.77 16.17 -14.72
N ALA A 302 -1.22 16.65 -13.56
CA ALA A 302 -1.80 15.83 -12.50
C ALA A 302 -3.24 15.40 -12.82
N ILE A 303 -4.06 16.30 -13.38
CA ILE A 303 -5.48 16.08 -13.67
C ILE A 303 -5.74 14.82 -14.52
N PRO A 304 -4.99 14.54 -15.61
CA PRO A 304 -5.21 13.32 -16.40
C PRO A 304 -5.01 12.03 -15.60
N LEU A 305 -4.03 11.98 -14.71
CA LEU A 305 -3.74 10.80 -13.88
C LEU A 305 -4.86 10.55 -12.85
N ILE A 306 -5.40 11.62 -12.29
CA ILE A 306 -6.55 11.56 -11.37
C ILE A 306 -7.80 11.08 -12.12
N ASN A 307 -8.06 11.65 -13.31
CA ASN A 307 -9.21 11.30 -14.13
C ASN A 307 -9.17 9.86 -14.63
N GLU A 308 -7.98 9.32 -14.88
CA GLU A 308 -7.81 7.90 -15.23
C GLU A 308 -8.31 6.99 -14.10
N VAL A 309 -7.87 7.22 -12.86
CA VAL A 309 -8.33 6.44 -11.69
C VAL A 309 -9.84 6.60 -11.47
N ARG A 310 -10.34 7.84 -11.54
CA ARG A 310 -11.77 8.14 -11.40
C ARG A 310 -12.61 7.41 -12.43
N SER A 311 -12.19 7.44 -13.69
CA SER A 311 -12.93 6.82 -14.78
C SER A 311 -12.90 5.30 -14.70
N VAL A 312 -11.74 4.69 -14.42
CA VAL A 312 -11.58 3.22 -14.52
C VAL A 312 -12.08 2.50 -13.27
N HIS A 313 -11.90 3.07 -12.07
CA HIS A 313 -12.31 2.41 -10.84
C HIS A 313 -13.65 2.92 -10.29
N GLY A 314 -13.90 4.23 -10.42
CA GLY A 314 -15.07 4.87 -9.84
C GLY A 314 -16.26 5.01 -10.77
N ASP A 315 -16.08 4.76 -12.08
CA ASP A 315 -17.04 5.15 -13.12
C ASP A 315 -17.43 6.65 -13.02
N MET A 316 -16.53 7.47 -12.47
CA MET A 316 -16.78 8.86 -12.12
C MET A 316 -16.43 9.80 -13.27
N PRO A 317 -17.13 10.93 -13.41
CA PRO A 317 -16.75 11.96 -14.36
C PRO A 317 -15.37 12.56 -14.01
N PRO A 318 -14.70 13.18 -14.99
CA PRO A 318 -13.48 13.96 -14.74
C PRO A 318 -13.67 14.93 -13.56
N MET A 319 -12.61 15.12 -12.77
CA MET A 319 -12.63 16.07 -11.67
C MET A 319 -12.90 17.50 -12.17
N THR A 320 -13.43 18.34 -11.28
CA THR A 320 -13.68 19.76 -11.57
C THR A 320 -12.62 20.66 -10.93
N GLY A 321 -12.32 21.78 -11.59
CA GLY A 321 -11.33 22.74 -11.11
C GLY A 321 -9.90 22.44 -11.59
N THR A 322 -9.09 23.49 -11.68
CA THR A 322 -7.74 23.42 -12.27
C THR A 322 -6.66 24.11 -11.42
N SER A 323 -7.03 24.73 -10.29
CA SER A 323 -6.04 25.33 -9.39
C SER A 323 -5.26 24.25 -8.65
N GLN A 324 -4.07 24.60 -8.18
CA GLN A 324 -3.24 23.68 -7.40
C GLN A 324 -3.97 23.18 -6.15
N GLU A 325 -4.77 24.04 -5.51
CA GLU A 325 -5.56 23.71 -4.33
C GLU A 325 -6.72 22.76 -4.67
N ALA A 326 -7.42 22.98 -5.78
CA ALA A 326 -8.49 22.11 -6.23
C ALA A 326 -7.96 20.70 -6.56
N VAL A 327 -6.83 20.62 -7.27
CA VAL A 327 -6.16 19.35 -7.59
C VAL A 327 -5.65 18.66 -6.33
N ARG A 328 -5.07 19.41 -5.38
CA ARG A 328 -4.63 18.86 -4.09
C ARG A 328 -5.81 18.26 -3.31
N ALA A 329 -6.93 18.98 -3.23
CA ALA A 329 -8.13 18.50 -2.56
C ALA A 329 -8.69 17.23 -3.22
N GLN A 330 -8.68 17.17 -4.55
CA GLN A 330 -9.10 15.97 -5.28
C GLN A 330 -8.17 14.79 -5.00
N ILE A 331 -6.84 14.98 -5.00
CA ILE A 331 -5.88 13.91 -4.69
C ILE A 331 -6.14 13.36 -3.28
N GLU A 332 -6.36 14.22 -2.30
CA GLU A 332 -6.65 13.80 -0.92
C GLU A 332 -7.96 13.01 -0.80
N HIS A 333 -8.98 13.39 -1.58
CA HIS A 333 -10.24 12.68 -1.72
C HIS A 333 -10.03 11.30 -2.36
N GLU A 334 -9.46 11.26 -3.57
CA GLU A 334 -9.21 10.03 -4.31
C GLU A 334 -8.42 9.01 -3.50
N ARG A 335 -7.33 9.44 -2.85
CA ARG A 335 -6.51 8.54 -2.04
C ARG A 335 -7.26 7.97 -0.85
N MET A 336 -8.22 8.70 -0.27
CA MET A 336 -9.04 8.20 0.84
C MET A 336 -10.00 7.09 0.41
N ILE A 337 -10.59 7.21 -0.77
CA ILE A 337 -11.61 6.27 -1.28
C ILE A 337 -11.02 5.13 -2.11
N GLU A 338 -9.85 5.32 -2.71
CA GLU A 338 -9.11 4.31 -3.49
C GLU A 338 -8.44 3.26 -2.58
N PHE A 339 -7.83 3.70 -1.47
CA PHE A 339 -6.99 2.86 -0.60
C PHE A 339 -7.55 2.41 0.78
N PRO A 340 -8.87 2.28 1.01
CA PRO A 340 -9.36 1.63 2.23
C PRO A 340 -8.76 0.23 2.40
N LEU A 341 -8.35 -0.07 3.64
CA LEU A 341 -7.70 -1.33 4.06
C LEU A 341 -6.30 -1.62 3.47
N GLU A 342 -5.66 -0.64 2.80
CA GLU A 342 -4.35 -0.83 2.15
C GLU A 342 -3.20 -0.09 2.83
N ASN A 343 -3.41 0.35 4.08
CA ASN A 343 -2.37 0.89 4.96
C ASN A 343 -1.67 2.19 4.52
N TYR A 344 -2.28 3.03 3.67
CA TYR A 344 -1.66 4.31 3.26
C TYR A 344 -2.14 5.54 4.03
N ARG A 345 -3.39 5.56 4.51
CA ARG A 345 -4.03 6.78 5.03
C ARG A 345 -3.25 7.45 6.18
N TRP A 346 -2.67 6.66 7.08
CA TRP A 346 -1.84 7.19 8.16
C TRP A 346 -0.61 7.95 7.64
N TYR A 347 0.11 7.35 6.70
CA TYR A 347 1.33 7.92 6.14
C TYR A 347 1.02 9.17 5.29
N ASP A 348 -0.08 9.14 4.55
CA ASP A 348 -0.59 10.29 3.80
C ASP A 348 -0.87 11.47 4.72
N LEU A 349 -1.71 11.26 5.75
CA LEU A 349 -2.04 12.29 6.71
C LEU A 349 -0.81 12.84 7.44
N ARG A 350 0.14 11.99 7.80
CA ARG A 350 1.38 12.43 8.47
C ARG A 350 2.19 13.32 7.55
N ARG A 351 2.40 12.85 6.33
CA ARG A 351 3.20 13.56 5.34
C ARG A 351 2.59 14.90 4.95
N TRP A 352 1.27 14.98 4.89
CA TRP A 352 0.54 16.22 4.61
C TRP A 352 0.43 17.17 5.80
N GLY A 353 0.90 16.78 7.00
CA GLY A 353 0.71 17.57 8.22
C GLY A 353 -0.76 17.66 8.64
N LYS A 354 -1.55 16.62 8.36
CA LYS A 354 -3.01 16.54 8.60
C LYS A 354 -3.42 15.47 9.63
N LEU A 355 -2.47 14.83 10.32
CA LEU A 355 -2.79 13.81 11.33
C LEU A 355 -3.66 14.36 12.45
N SER A 356 -3.22 15.46 13.08
CA SER A 356 -3.92 16.02 14.25
C SER A 356 -5.35 16.45 13.90
N SER A 357 -5.53 17.18 12.80
CA SER A 357 -6.86 17.63 12.35
C SER A 357 -7.77 16.46 11.98
N ALA A 358 -7.27 15.46 11.27
CA ALA A 358 -8.04 14.28 10.89
C ALA A 358 -8.45 13.44 12.12
N LEU A 359 -7.55 13.23 13.08
CA LEU A 359 -7.85 12.47 14.29
C LEU A 359 -8.79 13.21 15.24
N GLN A 360 -8.65 14.53 15.37
CA GLN A 360 -9.63 15.36 16.10
C GLN A 360 -11.01 15.29 15.46
N ALA A 361 -11.10 15.40 14.13
CA ALA A 361 -12.36 15.26 13.40
C ALA A 361 -12.98 13.86 13.55
N ALA A 362 -12.17 12.83 13.75
CA ALA A 362 -12.59 11.46 14.06
C ALA A 362 -12.87 11.23 15.57
N GLY A 363 -12.92 12.28 16.39
CA GLY A 363 -13.22 12.20 17.83
C GLY A 363 -12.06 11.75 18.72
N ARG A 364 -10.84 11.66 18.20
CA ARG A 364 -9.63 11.29 18.96
C ARG A 364 -8.93 12.54 19.51
N THR A 365 -9.64 13.28 20.36
CA THR A 365 -9.21 14.59 20.88
C THR A 365 -7.95 14.56 21.76
N GLY A 366 -7.59 13.39 22.29
CA GLY A 366 -6.35 13.18 23.08
C GLY A 366 -5.09 12.93 22.25
N PHE A 367 -5.17 12.94 20.92
CA PHE A 367 -4.01 12.71 20.06
C PHE A 367 -2.98 13.84 20.17
N ASN A 368 -1.73 13.49 20.40
CA ASN A 368 -0.60 14.41 20.42
C ASN A 368 0.39 14.04 19.32
N GLU A 369 0.57 14.91 18.34
CA GLU A 369 1.37 14.61 17.15
C GLU A 369 2.85 14.35 17.49
N ASP A 370 3.43 15.07 18.45
CA ASP A 370 4.82 14.88 18.89
C ASP A 370 5.06 13.51 19.53
N LYS A 371 4.02 12.94 20.17
CA LYS A 371 4.11 11.67 20.91
C LYS A 371 3.58 10.47 20.14
N ASN A 372 2.68 10.69 19.19
CA ASN A 372 1.84 9.63 18.62
C ASN A 372 1.97 9.47 17.11
N SER A 373 2.75 10.32 16.42
CA SER A 373 3.00 10.20 14.97
C SER A 373 3.86 8.99 14.57
N PHE A 374 4.58 8.43 15.54
CA PHE A 374 5.48 7.29 15.39
C PHE A 374 5.33 6.35 16.57
N TYR A 375 5.65 5.08 16.39
CA TYR A 375 5.78 4.14 17.48
C TYR A 375 6.98 4.50 18.37
N PRO A 376 6.89 4.25 19.68
CA PRO A 376 8.04 4.36 20.56
C PRO A 376 9.07 3.26 20.23
N THR A 377 10.33 3.55 20.52
CA THR A 377 11.37 2.51 20.51
C THR A 377 10.98 1.41 21.49
N PRO A 378 10.93 0.13 21.08
CA PRO A 378 10.55 -0.95 21.97
C PRO A 378 11.46 -1.03 23.19
N LEU A 379 10.88 -1.18 24.39
CA LEU A 379 11.63 -1.29 25.64
C LEU A 379 12.67 -2.43 25.61
N THR A 380 12.35 -3.53 24.92
CA THR A 380 13.28 -4.65 24.73
C THR A 380 14.54 -4.24 23.97
N GLU A 381 14.43 -3.33 23.00
CA GLU A 381 15.58 -2.82 22.25
C GLU A 381 16.41 -1.85 23.10
N LEU A 382 15.76 -0.94 23.86
CA LEU A 382 16.45 -0.03 24.78
C LEU A 382 17.28 -0.78 25.84
N ASN A 383 16.76 -1.90 26.34
CA ASN A 383 17.46 -2.70 27.34
C ASN A 383 18.64 -3.48 26.75
N ALA A 384 18.51 -3.97 25.51
CA ALA A 384 19.48 -4.85 24.86
C ALA A 384 20.58 -4.10 24.10
N ASN A 385 20.34 -2.87 23.66
CA ASN A 385 21.28 -2.10 22.85
C ASN A 385 21.92 -0.98 23.67
N ASP A 386 23.18 -1.19 24.07
CA ASP A 386 23.91 -0.24 24.92
C ASP A 386 24.15 1.13 24.27
N ALA A 387 24.02 1.23 22.95
CA ALA A 387 24.14 2.50 22.22
C ALA A 387 22.86 3.36 22.24
N LEU A 388 21.77 2.87 22.87
CA LEU A 388 20.49 3.58 23.00
C LEU A 388 20.17 4.00 24.45
N LYS A 389 21.07 3.70 25.38
CA LYS A 389 20.92 3.99 26.81
C LYS A 389 21.31 5.41 27.16
#